data_AF-A0AAV3WHS8-F1
#
_entry.id   AF-A0AAV3WHS8-F1
#
_cell.length_a   1.000
_cell.length_b   1.000
_cell.length_c   1.000
_cell.angle_alpha   90.00
_cell.angle_beta   90.00
_cell.angle_gamma   90.00
#
_symmetry.space_group_name_H-M   'P 1'
#
loop_
_entity.id
_entity.type
_entity.pdbx_description
1 polymer ?
#
loop_
_entity_poly.entity_id
_entity_poly.type
_entity_poly.pdbx_seq_one_letter_code
_entity_poly.pdbx_strand_id
1 'polypeptide(L)'
;MAFSQLLTSQSEKFPEAANSWNLSQLYKDLTAAKRLYTEIQTQQLTPQEQAYLRGILCGQSPPEIAKVLHRDIKGLRVDLSRGLYRYIETLTQKRPRNWKEVPVILENAGYKQKANVEIDNIVQIERSKMETVKLLMNGDNQSVILPKEFQLQGSEVYIKKIGGVIVLIPKENPWQALFDSLSLFSEEFMETREQPIIEIREALE
;
A
#
# COMPACT_ATOMS: atom_id res chain seq x y z
N MET A 1 17.26 27.42 26.67
CA MET A 1 17.50 26.90 25.31
C MET A 1 17.47 25.37 25.22
N ALA A 2 17.79 24.59 26.26
CA ALA A 2 17.76 23.12 26.20
C ALA A 2 16.34 22.50 26.13
N PHE A 3 15.32 23.14 26.72
CA PHE A 3 13.95 22.60 26.78
C PHE A 3 13.20 22.69 25.45
N SER A 4 13.48 23.73 24.66
CA SER A 4 12.93 23.88 23.31
C SER A 4 13.52 22.87 22.33
N GLN A 5 14.80 22.52 22.47
CA GLN A 5 15.49 21.52 21.62
C GLN A 5 14.99 20.07 21.87
N LEU A 6 14.54 19.78 23.09
CA LEU A 6 13.95 18.48 23.47
C LEU A 6 12.54 18.27 22.87
N LEU A 7 11.74 19.34 22.75
CA LEU A 7 10.40 19.29 22.17
C LEU A 7 10.43 19.09 20.64
N THR A 8 11.47 19.60 19.97
CA THR A 8 11.67 19.39 18.52
C THR A 8 12.19 17.99 18.18
N SER A 9 12.89 17.33 19.10
CA SER A 9 13.44 15.97 18.88
C SER A 9 12.39 14.85 19.00
N GLN A 10 11.32 15.05 19.76
CA GLN A 10 10.28 14.01 19.94
C GLN A 10 9.21 14.02 18.83
N SER A 11 9.03 15.15 18.13
CA SER A 11 8.08 15.25 17.01
C SER A 11 8.47 14.40 15.80
N GLU A 12 9.73 13.95 15.71
CA GLU A 12 10.27 13.16 14.59
C GLU A 12 10.45 11.66 14.89
N LYS A 13 10.08 11.18 16.07
CA LYS A 13 10.26 9.75 16.40
C LYS A 13 9.19 8.88 15.74
N PHE A 14 9.65 7.84 15.04
CA PHE A 14 8.87 6.88 14.24
C PHE A 14 8.16 7.49 13.02
N PRO A 15 8.90 8.14 12.08
CA PRO A 15 8.29 8.74 10.89
C PRO A 15 7.68 7.70 9.94
N GLU A 16 8.14 6.44 10.00
CA GLU A 16 7.73 5.34 9.12
C GLU A 16 6.22 5.05 9.22
N ALA A 17 5.59 5.39 10.35
CA ALA A 17 4.15 5.28 10.52
C ALA A 17 3.38 6.10 9.47
N ALA A 18 3.92 7.22 9.01
CA ALA A 18 3.28 8.09 8.03
C ALA A 18 3.16 7.46 6.64
N ASN A 19 3.93 6.39 6.35
CA ASN A 19 3.90 5.67 5.08
C ASN A 19 2.74 4.68 4.98
N SER A 20 2.16 4.30 6.12
CA SER A 20 1.11 3.26 6.19
C SER A 20 -0.16 3.73 6.89
N TRP A 21 -0.17 4.92 7.48
CA TRP A 21 -1.27 5.40 8.31
C TRP A 21 -1.60 6.87 8.01
N ASN A 22 -2.89 7.20 7.97
CA ASN A 22 -3.34 8.58 7.83
C ASN A 22 -3.23 9.31 9.17
N LEU A 23 -1.99 9.70 9.51
CA LEU A 23 -1.69 10.35 10.80
C LEU A 23 -2.41 11.69 10.96
N SER A 24 -2.62 12.44 9.89
CA SER A 24 -3.32 13.73 9.92
C SER A 24 -4.76 13.56 10.43
N GLN A 25 -5.51 12.63 9.82
CA GLN A 25 -6.88 12.34 10.23
C GLN A 25 -6.92 11.70 11.62
N LEU A 26 -6.00 10.78 11.91
CA LEU A 26 -5.93 10.10 13.20
C LEU A 26 -5.65 11.08 14.36
N TYR A 27 -4.74 12.03 14.20
CA TYR A 27 -4.46 13.04 15.23
C TYR A 27 -5.62 14.00 15.44
N LYS A 28 -6.31 14.39 14.36
CA LYS A 28 -7.51 15.24 14.42
C LYS A 28 -8.60 14.56 15.24
N ASP A 29 -8.89 13.30 14.92
CA ASP A 29 -9.97 12.55 15.56
C ASP A 29 -9.61 12.20 17.02
N LEU A 30 -8.37 11.77 17.30
CA LEU A 30 -7.92 11.51 18.67
C LEU A 30 -7.92 12.77 19.54
N THR A 31 -7.62 13.93 18.96
CA THR A 31 -7.73 15.21 19.68
C THR A 31 -9.20 15.51 20.01
N ALA A 32 -10.13 15.22 19.11
CA ALA A 32 -11.56 15.34 19.37
C ALA A 32 -11.98 14.40 20.52
N ALA A 33 -11.54 13.13 20.48
CA ALA A 33 -11.82 12.16 21.54
C ALA A 33 -11.22 12.55 22.90
N LYS A 34 -10.01 13.12 22.92
CA LYS A 34 -9.35 13.60 24.15
C LYS A 34 -10.13 14.73 24.83
N ARG A 35 -10.70 15.66 24.04
CA ARG A 35 -11.54 16.76 24.53
C ARG A 35 -12.87 16.30 25.15
N LEU A 36 -13.41 15.18 24.66
CA LEU A 36 -14.61 14.57 25.24
C LEU A 36 -14.32 13.84 26.55
N TYR A 37 -13.11 13.27 26.67
CA TYR A 37 -12.71 12.48 27.82
C TYR A 37 -12.20 13.32 29.01
N THR A 38 -11.49 14.41 28.72
CA THR A 38 -10.95 15.32 29.75
C THR A 38 -11.88 16.52 29.85
N GLU A 39 -12.46 16.80 31.01
CA GLU A 39 -13.34 17.98 31.25
C GLU A 39 -12.64 19.34 30.96
N ILE A 40 -11.37 19.32 30.58
CA ILE A 40 -10.52 20.45 30.20
C ILE A 40 -10.46 20.52 28.66
N GLN A 41 -11.26 21.40 28.07
CA GLN A 41 -11.48 21.51 26.61
C GLN A 41 -10.25 21.94 25.77
N THR A 42 -9.09 22.22 26.36
CA THR A 42 -7.99 22.96 25.70
C THR A 42 -6.79 22.11 25.25
N GLN A 43 -6.67 20.84 25.62
CA GLN A 43 -5.44 20.08 25.36
C GLN A 43 -5.49 19.30 24.05
N GLN A 44 -4.72 19.74 23.06
CA GLN A 44 -4.38 18.96 21.87
C GLN A 44 -3.66 17.65 22.27
N LEU A 45 -3.63 16.67 21.35
CA LEU A 45 -2.78 15.49 21.54
C LEU A 45 -1.32 15.96 21.63
N THR A 46 -0.67 15.64 22.75
CA THR A 46 0.70 16.10 23.01
C THR A 46 1.68 15.45 22.02
N PRO A 47 2.82 16.10 21.72
CA PRO A 47 3.85 15.51 20.86
C PRO A 47 4.31 14.12 21.33
N GLN A 48 4.28 13.92 22.65
CA GLN A 48 4.66 12.67 23.29
C GLN A 48 3.61 11.55 23.06
N GLU A 49 2.32 11.86 23.16
CA GLU A 49 1.23 10.93 22.83
C GLU A 49 1.25 10.56 21.33
N GLN A 50 1.56 11.52 20.46
CA GLN A 50 1.74 11.27 19.02
C GLN A 50 2.90 10.30 18.76
N ALA A 51 4.03 10.48 19.44
CA ALA A 51 5.18 9.59 19.33
C ALA A 51 4.86 8.16 19.80
N TYR A 52 4.08 7.99 20.87
CA TYR A 52 3.62 6.67 21.33
C TYR A 52 2.74 5.98 20.30
N LEU A 53 1.80 6.72 19.72
CA LEU A 53 0.91 6.19 18.70
C LEU A 53 1.71 5.73 17.48
N ARG A 54 2.62 6.56 16.95
CA ARG A 54 3.47 6.18 15.82
C ARG A 54 4.31 4.94 16.12
N GLY A 55 4.93 4.86 17.30
CA GLY A 55 5.70 3.68 17.70
C GLY A 55 4.85 2.39 17.66
N ILE A 56 3.63 2.44 18.20
CA ILE A 56 2.70 1.30 18.18
C ILE A 56 2.28 0.95 16.76
N LEU A 57 2.00 1.94 15.92
CA LEU A 57 1.60 1.75 14.52
C LEU A 57 2.73 1.17 13.65
N CYS A 58 3.99 1.43 14.02
CA CYS A 58 5.18 0.79 13.44
C CYS A 58 5.46 -0.62 14.01
N GLY A 59 4.59 -1.15 14.89
CA GLY A 59 4.75 -2.47 15.50
C GLY A 59 5.76 -2.53 16.65
N GLN A 60 6.22 -1.38 17.17
CA GLN A 60 7.15 -1.33 18.29
C GLN A 60 6.44 -1.60 19.61
N SER A 61 7.07 -2.38 20.48
CA SER A 61 6.56 -2.69 21.80
C SER A 61 6.79 -1.54 22.80
N PRO A 62 5.99 -1.45 23.90
CA PRO A 62 6.16 -0.41 24.91
C PRO A 62 7.59 -0.28 25.48
N PRO A 63 8.36 -1.36 25.72
CA PRO A 63 9.76 -1.26 26.12
C PRO A 63 10.67 -0.61 25.05
N GLU A 64 10.47 -0.94 23.77
CA GLU A 64 11.26 -0.36 22.66
C GLU A 64 10.96 1.13 22.50
N ILE A 65 9.68 1.50 22.56
CA ILE A 65 9.23 2.90 22.54
C ILE A 65 9.81 3.68 23.74
N ALA A 66 9.76 3.10 24.95
CA ALA A 66 10.29 3.72 26.15
C ALA A 66 11.81 3.98 26.07
N LYS A 67 12.56 3.05 25.46
CA LYS A 67 14.00 3.20 25.20
C LYS A 67 14.28 4.37 24.25
N VAL A 68 13.53 4.49 23.16
CA VAL A 68 13.68 5.57 22.15
C VAL A 68 13.29 6.94 22.71
N LEU A 69 12.31 6.98 23.62
CA LEU A 69 11.78 8.21 24.20
C LEU A 69 12.37 8.54 25.57
N HIS A 70 13.38 7.79 26.02
CA HIS A 70 14.05 7.95 27.32
C HIS A 70 13.07 8.08 28.50
N ARG A 71 12.04 7.23 28.53
CA ARG A 71 10.99 7.25 29.56
C ARG A 71 10.93 5.94 30.33
N ASP A 72 10.42 6.01 31.55
CA ASP A 72 10.08 4.83 32.32
C ASP A 72 8.99 3.98 31.65
N ILE A 73 9.22 2.66 31.59
CA ILE A 73 8.33 1.69 30.93
C ILE A 73 7.00 1.58 31.67
N LYS A 74 6.99 1.66 33.00
CA LYS A 74 5.76 1.52 33.79
C LYS A 74 4.87 2.74 33.59
N GLY A 75 5.44 3.93 33.65
CA GLY A 75 4.74 5.18 33.33
C GLY A 75 4.13 5.19 31.93
N LEU A 76 4.89 4.75 30.92
CA LEU A 76 4.41 4.68 29.54
C LEU A 76 3.21 3.73 29.37
N ARG A 77 3.23 2.57 30.04
CA ARG A 77 2.10 1.62 29.99
C ARG A 77 0.83 2.17 30.65
N VAL A 78 1.00 2.94 31.73
CA VAL A 78 -0.12 3.60 32.42
C VAL A 78 -0.72 4.67 31.51
N ASP A 79 0.10 5.50 30.86
CA ASP A 79 -0.35 6.54 29.93
C ASP A 79 -1.08 5.97 28.72
N LEU A 80 -0.59 4.86 28.16
CA LEU A 80 -1.28 4.14 27.09
C LEU A 80 -2.66 3.64 27.54
N SER A 81 -2.74 3.04 28.71
CA SER A 81 -3.98 2.40 29.20
C SER A 81 -5.04 3.39 29.68
N ARG A 82 -4.60 4.50 30.30
CA ARG A 82 -5.48 5.53 30.87
C ARG A 82 -5.75 6.70 29.93
N GLY A 83 -4.91 6.90 28.91
CA GLY A 83 -5.05 7.94 27.89
C GLY A 83 -5.38 7.33 26.52
N LEU A 84 -4.35 6.90 25.78
CA LEU A 84 -4.46 6.56 24.36
C LEU A 84 -5.54 5.51 24.05
N TYR A 85 -5.63 4.43 24.85
CA TYR A 85 -6.62 3.37 24.62
C TYR A 85 -8.05 3.83 24.88
N ARG A 86 -8.25 4.78 25.82
CA ARG A 86 -9.57 5.38 26.06
C ARG A 86 -9.97 6.30 24.91
N TYR A 87 -9.03 7.07 24.36
CA TYR A 87 -9.31 7.89 23.18
C TYR A 87 -9.68 7.03 21.97
N ILE A 88 -8.95 5.93 21.75
CA ILE A 88 -9.25 4.97 20.67
C ILE A 88 -10.61 4.29 20.91
N GLU A 89 -10.96 3.95 22.14
CA GLU A 89 -12.28 3.39 22.49
C GLU A 89 -13.40 4.36 22.12
N THR A 90 -13.26 5.66 22.41
CA THR A 90 -14.24 6.67 22.01
C THR A 90 -14.41 6.75 20.49
N LEU A 91 -13.32 6.61 19.73
CA LEU A 91 -13.36 6.69 18.26
C LEU A 91 -13.92 5.44 17.60
N THR A 92 -13.56 4.26 18.12
CA THR A 92 -13.78 2.98 17.44
C THR A 92 -14.85 2.11 18.10
N GLN A 93 -15.42 2.59 19.21
CA GLN A 93 -16.35 1.86 20.08
C GLN A 93 -15.78 0.53 20.63
N LYS A 94 -14.47 0.28 20.45
CA LYS A 94 -13.78 -0.93 20.87
C LYS A 94 -12.49 -0.59 21.59
N ARG A 95 -12.42 -0.96 22.87
CA ARG A 95 -11.23 -0.73 23.68
C ARG A 95 -10.12 -1.75 23.37
N PRO A 96 -8.91 -1.30 23.01
CA PRO A 96 -7.75 -2.19 22.88
C PRO A 96 -7.39 -2.81 24.24
N ARG A 97 -7.21 -4.13 24.31
CA ARG A 97 -6.74 -4.82 25.54
C ARG A 97 -5.23 -4.76 25.69
N ASN A 98 -4.52 -4.67 24.58
CA ASN A 98 -3.06 -4.59 24.53
C ASN A 98 -2.61 -3.74 23.33
N TRP A 99 -1.32 -3.41 23.29
CA TRP A 99 -0.77 -2.52 22.26
C TRP A 99 -0.83 -3.12 20.84
N LYS A 100 -0.83 -4.44 20.69
CA LYS A 100 -0.90 -5.11 19.39
C LYS A 100 -2.29 -5.01 18.75
N GLU A 101 -3.32 -4.81 19.55
CA GLU A 101 -4.69 -4.62 19.04
C GLU A 101 -4.91 -3.22 18.47
N VAL A 102 -4.10 -2.24 18.87
CA VAL A 102 -4.27 -0.84 18.44
C VAL A 102 -4.17 -0.69 16.91
N PRO A 103 -3.14 -1.20 16.21
CA PRO A 103 -3.09 -1.15 14.75
C PRO A 103 -4.31 -1.85 14.12
N VAL A 104 -4.65 -3.06 14.56
CA VAL A 104 -5.77 -3.83 13.98
C VAL A 104 -7.10 -3.08 14.11
N ILE A 105 -7.37 -2.47 15.27
CA ILE A 105 -8.60 -1.71 15.52
C ILE A 105 -8.65 -0.46 14.64
N LEU A 106 -7.54 0.27 14.53
CA LEU A 106 -7.47 1.48 13.71
C LEU A 106 -7.52 1.17 12.20
N GLU A 107 -6.99 0.02 11.78
CA GLU A 107 -7.12 -0.49 10.40
C GLU A 107 -8.58 -0.77 10.05
N ASN A 108 -9.30 -1.48 10.93
CA ASN A 108 -10.73 -1.75 10.75
C ASN A 108 -11.59 -0.48 10.77
N ALA A 109 -11.16 0.53 11.52
CA ALA A 109 -11.79 1.85 11.53
C ALA A 109 -11.40 2.73 10.32
N GLY A 110 -10.55 2.22 9.41
CA GLY A 110 -10.23 2.86 8.14
C GLY A 110 -9.09 3.88 8.19
N TYR A 111 -8.30 3.94 9.27
CA TYR A 111 -7.21 4.91 9.44
C TYR A 111 -5.89 4.50 8.78
N LYS A 112 -5.76 3.26 8.32
CA LYS A 112 -4.59 2.82 7.56
C LYS A 112 -4.63 3.47 6.18
N GLN A 113 -3.55 4.14 5.77
CA GLN A 113 -3.44 4.66 4.40
C GLN A 113 -3.55 3.45 3.47
N LYS A 114 -4.66 3.40 2.74
CA LYS A 114 -4.93 2.31 1.82
C LYS A 114 -4.14 2.56 0.54
N ALA A 115 -3.11 1.74 0.31
CA ALA A 115 -2.59 1.50 -1.04
C ALA A 115 -3.71 1.11 -2.04
N ASN A 116 -4.90 0.73 -1.54
CA ASN A 116 -6.06 0.40 -2.38
C ASN A 116 -6.69 1.60 -3.09
N VAL A 117 -6.55 2.86 -2.64
CA VAL A 117 -7.19 3.98 -3.38
C VAL A 117 -6.49 4.23 -4.71
N GLU A 118 -5.15 4.16 -4.74
CA GLU A 118 -4.40 4.28 -5.99
C GLU A 118 -4.62 3.09 -6.90
N ILE A 119 -4.65 1.85 -6.37
CA ILE A 119 -4.93 0.65 -7.17
C ILE A 119 -6.37 0.68 -7.71
N ASP A 120 -7.36 1.04 -6.90
CA ASP A 120 -8.76 1.14 -7.34
C ASP A 120 -8.91 2.22 -8.43
N ASN A 121 -8.22 3.35 -8.27
CA ASN A 121 -8.20 4.40 -9.30
C ASN A 121 -7.51 3.92 -10.58
N ILE A 122 -6.37 3.23 -10.49
CA ILE A 122 -5.66 2.66 -11.65
C ILE A 122 -6.56 1.64 -12.37
N VAL A 123 -7.18 0.71 -11.63
CA VAL A 123 -8.09 -0.29 -12.18
C VAL A 123 -9.29 0.38 -12.84
N GLN A 124 -9.83 1.44 -12.25
CA GLN A 124 -10.96 2.18 -12.82
C GLN A 124 -10.56 2.97 -14.08
N ILE A 125 -9.38 3.58 -14.09
CA ILE A 125 -8.82 4.27 -15.27
C ILE A 125 -8.61 3.26 -16.39
N GLU A 126 -7.97 2.11 -16.12
CA GLU A 126 -7.75 1.08 -17.14
C GLU A 126 -9.05 0.47 -17.63
N ARG A 127 -10.04 0.23 -16.74
CA ARG A 127 -11.39 -0.18 -17.17
C ARG A 127 -12.07 0.87 -18.05
N SER A 128 -11.88 2.16 -17.77
CA SER A 128 -12.47 3.24 -18.58
C SER A 128 -11.85 3.33 -19.99
N LYS A 129 -10.67 2.73 -20.20
CA LYS A 129 -10.02 2.60 -21.51
C LYS A 129 -10.37 1.31 -22.25
N MET A 130 -11.05 0.35 -21.61
CA MET A 130 -11.44 -0.91 -22.25
C MET A 130 -12.76 -0.76 -22.99
N GLU A 131 -12.78 -1.21 -24.25
CA GLU A 131 -14.02 -1.33 -25.01
C GLU A 131 -14.69 -2.69 -24.79
N THR A 132 -16.02 -2.67 -24.67
CA THR A 132 -16.81 -3.89 -24.52
C THR A 132 -17.52 -4.21 -25.83
N VAL A 133 -17.40 -5.46 -26.26
CA VAL A 133 -18.08 -5.97 -27.45
C VAL A 133 -19.04 -7.07 -27.03
N LYS A 134 -20.21 -7.11 -27.68
CA LYS A 134 -21.20 -8.16 -27.44
C LYS A 134 -20.74 -9.47 -28.09
N LEU A 135 -20.88 -10.56 -27.34
CA LEU A 135 -20.71 -11.91 -27.87
C LEU A 135 -22.02 -12.35 -28.54
N LEU A 136 -21.89 -12.95 -29.71
CA LEU A 136 -23.02 -13.47 -30.50
C LEU A 136 -22.96 -14.99 -30.51
N MET A 137 -24.11 -15.63 -30.32
CA MET A 137 -24.25 -17.10 -30.38
C MET A 137 -25.02 -17.48 -31.65
N ASN A 138 -24.55 -18.50 -32.36
CA ASN A 138 -25.25 -19.12 -33.47
C ASN A 138 -25.12 -20.64 -33.38
N GLY A 139 -26.14 -21.30 -32.82
CA GLY A 139 -26.06 -22.70 -32.44
C GLY A 139 -24.93 -22.91 -31.42
N ASP A 140 -24.02 -23.82 -31.73
CA ASP A 140 -22.85 -24.14 -30.90
C ASP A 140 -21.67 -23.19 -31.13
N ASN A 141 -21.76 -22.28 -32.10
CA ASN A 141 -20.67 -21.36 -32.44
C ASN A 141 -20.83 -20.01 -31.74
N GLN A 142 -19.73 -19.50 -31.18
CA GLN A 142 -19.64 -18.16 -30.59
C GLN A 142 -18.77 -17.26 -31.46
N SER A 143 -19.25 -16.04 -31.72
CA SER A 143 -18.55 -15.04 -32.54
C SER A 143 -18.46 -13.70 -31.82
N VAL A 144 -17.40 -12.95 -32.14
CA VAL A 144 -17.21 -11.55 -31.74
C VAL A 144 -17.08 -10.69 -33.00
N ILE A 145 -17.72 -9.53 -33.02
CA ILE A 145 -17.56 -8.55 -34.11
C ILE A 145 -16.51 -7.55 -33.68
N LEU A 146 -15.32 -7.60 -34.27
CA LEU A 146 -14.25 -6.66 -33.95
C LEU A 146 -14.61 -5.25 -34.43
N PRO A 147 -14.57 -4.23 -33.55
CA PRO A 147 -14.66 -2.83 -33.96
C PRO A 147 -13.51 -2.47 -34.92
N LYS A 148 -13.66 -1.39 -35.67
CA LYS A 148 -12.78 -1.04 -36.79
C LYS A 148 -11.32 -0.88 -36.35
N GLU A 149 -11.11 -0.29 -35.19
CA GLU A 149 -9.82 -0.05 -34.54
C GLU A 149 -9.12 -1.32 -34.03
N PHE A 150 -9.85 -2.43 -33.85
CA PHE A 150 -9.31 -3.72 -33.40
C PHE A 150 -9.22 -4.77 -34.52
N GLN A 151 -9.48 -4.37 -35.78
CA GLN A 151 -9.37 -5.29 -36.92
C GLN A 151 -7.92 -5.70 -37.16
N LEU A 152 -7.70 -7.01 -37.32
CA LEU A 152 -6.40 -7.57 -37.67
C LEU A 152 -6.30 -7.71 -39.20
N GLN A 153 -5.10 -7.57 -39.73
CA GLN A 153 -4.83 -7.77 -41.16
C GLN A 153 -4.87 -9.27 -41.53
N GLY A 154 -5.29 -9.55 -42.75
CA GLY A 154 -5.42 -10.90 -43.30
C GLY A 154 -6.81 -11.52 -43.12
N SER A 155 -6.97 -12.76 -43.58
CA SER A 155 -8.23 -13.52 -43.49
C SER A 155 -8.26 -14.54 -42.35
N GLU A 156 -7.10 -14.84 -41.74
CA GLU A 156 -6.94 -15.86 -40.71
C GLU A 156 -5.98 -15.42 -39.61
N VAL A 157 -6.27 -15.86 -38.38
CA VAL A 157 -5.46 -15.60 -37.18
C VAL A 157 -5.18 -16.91 -36.43
N TYR A 158 -4.10 -16.96 -35.67
CA TYR A 158 -3.95 -17.97 -34.63
C TYR A 158 -4.80 -17.59 -33.41
N ILE A 159 -5.40 -18.59 -32.76
CA ILE A 159 -6.17 -18.42 -31.54
C ILE A 159 -5.52 -19.23 -30.41
N LYS A 160 -5.32 -18.62 -29.25
CA LYS A 160 -4.79 -19.26 -28.05
C LYS A 160 -5.60 -18.88 -26.82
N LYS A 161 -5.95 -19.86 -26.00
CA LYS A 161 -6.59 -19.64 -24.70
C LYS A 161 -5.56 -19.72 -23.59
N ILE A 162 -5.52 -18.71 -22.72
CA ILE A 162 -4.64 -18.65 -21.54
C ILE A 162 -5.51 -18.31 -20.33
N GLY A 163 -5.81 -19.32 -19.51
CA GLY A 163 -6.79 -19.19 -18.43
C GLY A 163 -8.17 -18.81 -18.96
N GLY A 164 -8.70 -17.66 -18.50
CA GLY A 164 -9.97 -17.08 -18.96
C GLY A 164 -9.87 -16.14 -20.16
N VAL A 165 -8.67 -15.93 -20.71
CA VAL A 165 -8.40 -14.95 -21.79
C VAL A 165 -8.21 -15.66 -23.13
N ILE A 166 -8.75 -15.07 -24.20
CA ILE A 166 -8.51 -15.49 -25.59
C ILE A 166 -7.58 -14.47 -26.24
N VAL A 167 -6.52 -14.96 -26.87
CA VAL A 167 -5.55 -14.16 -27.62
C VAL A 167 -5.67 -14.52 -29.10
N LEU A 168 -5.87 -13.50 -29.93
CA LEU A 168 -5.85 -13.60 -31.39
C LEU A 168 -4.53 -13.02 -31.90
N ILE A 169 -3.81 -13.77 -32.72
CA ILE A 169 -2.47 -13.40 -33.22
C ILE A 169 -2.51 -13.42 -34.76
N PRO A 170 -2.14 -12.33 -35.45
CA PRO A 170 -2.07 -12.31 -36.92
C PRO A 170 -1.19 -13.44 -37.47
N LYS A 171 -1.67 -14.18 -38.48
CA LYS A 171 -0.87 -15.25 -39.11
C LYS A 171 0.26 -14.73 -39.98
N GLU A 172 0.08 -13.58 -40.61
CA GLU A 172 1.06 -13.00 -41.54
C GLU A 172 2.35 -12.63 -40.82
N ASN A 173 2.26 -12.03 -39.63
CA ASN A 173 3.41 -11.62 -38.82
C ASN A 173 3.19 -11.89 -37.31
N PRO A 174 3.21 -13.16 -36.86
CA PRO A 174 2.81 -13.53 -35.50
C PRO A 174 3.77 -13.01 -34.41
N TRP A 175 5.01 -12.69 -34.78
CA TRP A 175 6.05 -12.19 -33.86
C TRP A 175 6.26 -10.68 -33.95
N GLN A 176 5.50 -9.95 -34.76
CA GLN A 176 5.71 -8.51 -34.94
C GLN A 176 5.59 -7.75 -33.61
N ALA A 177 4.56 -8.06 -32.81
CA ALA A 177 4.37 -7.45 -31.49
C ALA A 177 5.57 -7.67 -30.55
N LEU A 178 6.27 -8.81 -30.66
CA LEU A 178 7.50 -9.06 -29.91
C LEU A 178 8.63 -8.14 -30.38
N PHE A 179 8.81 -7.97 -31.68
CA PHE A 179 9.83 -7.07 -32.22
C PHE A 179 9.52 -5.60 -31.93
N ASP A 180 8.26 -5.18 -32.05
CA ASP A 180 7.83 -3.81 -31.72
C ASP A 180 8.09 -3.51 -30.23
N SER A 181 7.93 -4.51 -29.35
CA SER A 181 8.20 -4.35 -27.92
C SER A 181 9.66 -4.00 -27.60
N LEU A 182 10.60 -4.30 -28.51
CA LEU A 182 12.01 -3.93 -28.34
C LEU A 182 12.21 -2.40 -28.32
N SER A 183 11.29 -1.64 -28.93
CA SER A 183 11.30 -0.18 -28.89
C SER A 183 10.76 0.42 -27.59
N LEU A 184 10.17 -0.40 -26.71
CA LEU A 184 9.60 0.04 -25.43
C LEU A 184 10.62 0.05 -24.28
N PHE A 185 11.82 -0.50 -24.50
CA PHE A 185 12.90 -0.40 -23.52
C PHE A 185 13.42 1.03 -23.43
N SER A 186 13.77 1.47 -22.22
CA SER A 186 14.47 2.74 -22.02
C SER A 186 15.86 2.69 -22.65
N GLU A 187 16.40 3.84 -23.06
CA GLU A 187 17.76 3.92 -23.64
C GLU A 187 18.83 3.33 -22.71
N GLU A 188 18.65 3.50 -21.40
CA GLU A 188 19.54 2.99 -20.34
C GLU A 188 19.44 1.47 -20.11
N PHE A 189 18.47 0.78 -20.71
CA PHE A 189 18.25 -0.63 -20.45
C PHE A 189 19.29 -1.50 -21.17
N MET A 190 20.10 -2.22 -20.40
CA MET A 190 21.12 -3.15 -20.92
C MET A 190 22.18 -2.48 -21.82
N GLU A 191 22.56 -1.24 -21.52
CA GLU A 191 23.63 -0.51 -22.23
C GLU A 191 24.96 -1.28 -22.25
N THR A 192 25.27 -1.99 -21.16
CA THR A 192 26.47 -2.82 -21.03
C THR A 192 26.11 -4.26 -20.71
N ARG A 193 26.88 -5.19 -21.27
CA ARG A 193 26.80 -6.61 -20.95
C ARG A 193 27.98 -7.00 -20.07
N GLU A 194 27.72 -7.25 -18.80
CA GLU A 194 28.69 -7.86 -17.90
C GLU A 194 28.65 -9.39 -18.04
N GLN A 195 29.37 -9.92 -19.02
CA GLN A 195 29.53 -11.36 -19.18
C GLN A 195 30.69 -11.84 -18.29
N PRO A 196 30.46 -12.73 -17.30
CA PRO A 196 31.54 -13.27 -16.49
C PRO A 196 32.45 -14.18 -17.30
N ILE A 197 33.67 -14.40 -16.79
CA ILE A 197 34.62 -15.37 -17.33
C ILE A 197 33.98 -16.76 -17.24
N ILE A 198 34.13 -17.56 -18.29
CA ILE A 198 33.62 -18.93 -18.35
C ILE A 198 34.28 -19.75 -17.24
N GLU A 199 33.47 -20.34 -16.37
CA GLU A 199 33.95 -21.27 -15.35
C GLU A 199 34.42 -22.58 -15.99
N ILE A 200 35.62 -23.02 -15.62
CA ILE A 200 36.13 -24.34 -16.00
C ILE A 200 35.52 -25.35 -15.03
N ARG A 201 34.71 -26.28 -15.55
CA ARG A 201 34.17 -27.40 -14.78
C ARG A 201 35.07 -28.63 -14.92
N GLU A 202 35.10 -29.46 -13.89
CA GLU A 202 35.74 -30.77 -13.93
C GLU A 202 35.12 -31.63 -15.04
N ALA A 203 35.96 -32.37 -15.77
CA ALA A 203 35.48 -33.34 -16.74
C ALA A 203 34.77 -34.48 -16.00
N LEU A 204 33.61 -34.89 -16.50
CA LEU A 204 32.92 -36.08 -16.00
C LEU A 204 33.71 -37.30 -16.48
N GLU A 205 34.27 -38.07 -15.53
CA GLU A 205 34.79 -39.42 -15.77
C GLU A 205 33.66 -40.45 -15.91
#